data_AF-A0A158PBC2-F1
#
_entry.id   AF-A0A158PBC2-F1
#
_cell.length_a   1.000
_cell.length_b   1.000
_cell.length_c   1.000
_cell.angle_alpha   90.00
_cell.angle_beta   90.00
_cell.angle_gamma   90.00
#
_symmetry.space_group_name_H-M   'P 1'
#
loop_
_entity.id
_entity.type
_entity.pdbx_description
1 polymer ?
#
loop_
_entity_poly.entity_id
_entity_poly.type
_entity_poly.pdbx_seq_one_letter_code
_entity_poly.pdbx_strand_id
1 'polypeptide(L)'
;LDNKGGVEQWLPNPRERELLRRTWSDEFKFLYELGSSIYIYIFEHNPHCKQLFPSIAKYGDDYKDSREFRIQALRFVQTISQVVKNIYHMDRLESYLYGIGQLHCKYAHRGFKPEYWDDFKDAMEHSLTDHMNSLSDLDAQQRSEAVAIWRKVAHYIISHMRTGYFDGLKSINNHPPLT
;
A
#
# COMPACT_ATOMS: atom_id res chain seq x y z
N LEU A 1 0.16 -33.09 -1.33
CA LEU A 1 1.26 -32.13 -1.54
C LEU A 1 0.63 -30.77 -1.60
N ASP A 2 0.75 -30.03 -0.51
CA ASP A 2 -0.01 -28.81 -0.21
C ASP A 2 0.08 -27.76 -1.31
N ASN A 3 -1.09 -27.25 -1.69
CA ASN A 3 -1.27 -26.06 -2.50
C ASN A 3 -0.82 -24.82 -1.68
N LYS A 4 0.49 -24.52 -1.65
CA LYS A 4 1.08 -23.36 -0.96
C LYS A 4 1.32 -22.18 -1.90
N GLY A 5 0.29 -21.77 -2.64
CA GLY A 5 0.27 -20.46 -3.28
C GLY A 5 -0.20 -19.41 -2.29
N GLY A 6 0.68 -18.90 -1.42
CA GLY A 6 0.37 -17.77 -0.55
C GLY A 6 0.04 -16.50 -1.36
N VAL A 7 -0.40 -15.42 -0.71
CA VAL A 7 -0.69 -14.14 -1.41
C VAL A 7 0.50 -13.65 -2.24
N GLU A 8 1.73 -13.98 -1.85
CA GLU A 8 2.97 -13.62 -2.55
C GLU A 8 3.03 -14.18 -3.98
N GLN A 9 2.36 -15.31 -4.24
CA GLN A 9 2.26 -15.95 -5.55
C GLN A 9 0.92 -15.64 -6.25
N TRP A 10 0.15 -14.68 -5.73
CA TRP A 10 -1.15 -14.35 -6.29
C TRP A 10 -1.00 -13.82 -7.71
N LEU A 11 -1.71 -14.47 -8.63
CA LEU A 11 -1.89 -14.01 -9.99
C LEU A 11 -3.37 -13.68 -10.20
N PRO A 12 -3.73 -12.41 -10.48
CA PRO A 12 -5.12 -12.02 -10.63
C PRO A 12 -5.71 -12.67 -11.87
N ASN A 13 -6.88 -13.29 -11.72
CA ASN A 13 -7.64 -13.85 -12.85
C ASN A 13 -8.30 -12.72 -13.68
N PRO A 14 -8.83 -12.99 -14.90
CA PRO A 14 -9.42 -11.95 -15.76
C PRO A 14 -10.51 -11.10 -15.09
N ARG A 15 -11.36 -11.71 -14.24
CA ARG A 15 -12.41 -11.00 -13.51
C ARG A 15 -11.84 -10.08 -12.43
N GLU A 16 -10.81 -10.55 -11.71
CA GLU A 16 -10.12 -9.72 -10.71
C GLU A 16 -9.45 -8.51 -11.35
N ARG A 17 -8.81 -8.71 -12.52
CA ARG A 17 -8.19 -7.60 -13.27
C ARG A 17 -9.21 -6.59 -13.76
N GLU A 18 -10.36 -7.06 -14.26
CA GLU A 18 -11.42 -6.18 -14.73
C GLU A 18 -12.00 -5.34 -13.58
N LEU A 19 -12.32 -5.97 -12.44
CA LEU A 19 -12.81 -5.25 -11.28
C LEU A 19 -11.77 -4.26 -10.73
N LEU A 20 -10.48 -4.63 -10.68
CA LEU A 20 -9.43 -3.70 -10.28
C LEU A 20 -9.34 -2.49 -11.19
N ARG A 21 -9.41 -2.69 -12.51
CA ARG A 21 -9.39 -1.58 -13.48
C ARG A 21 -10.61 -0.69 -13.36
N ARG A 22 -11.79 -1.29 -13.22
CA ARG A 22 -13.06 -0.57 -13.13
C ARG A 22 -13.18 0.25 -11.85
N THR A 23 -12.63 -0.25 -10.75
CA THR A 23 -12.72 0.38 -9.43
C THR A 23 -11.52 1.25 -9.06
N TRP A 24 -10.54 1.37 -9.95
CA TRP A 24 -9.44 2.32 -9.83
C TRP A 24 -9.71 3.59 -10.61
N SER A 25 -9.25 4.73 -10.10
CA SER A 25 -9.26 6.00 -10.80
C SER A 25 -7.87 6.63 -10.78
N ASP A 26 -7.48 7.29 -11.87
CA ASP A 26 -6.25 8.09 -11.95
C ASP A 26 -6.51 9.59 -11.66
N GLU A 27 -7.75 9.95 -11.28
CA GLU A 27 -8.12 11.33 -10.93
C GLU A 27 -7.36 11.82 -9.69
N PHE A 28 -6.73 13.00 -9.80
CA PHE A 28 -5.90 13.55 -8.73
C PHE A 28 -6.63 13.61 -7.38
N LYS A 29 -7.90 14.04 -7.39
CA LYS A 29 -8.73 14.14 -6.19
C LYS A 29 -8.87 12.79 -5.49
N PHE A 30 -9.22 11.75 -6.23
CA PHE A 30 -9.34 10.38 -5.71
C PHE A 30 -8.00 9.89 -5.13
N LEU A 31 -6.90 10.06 -5.87
CA LEU A 31 -5.58 9.61 -5.43
C LEU A 31 -5.16 10.32 -4.13
N TYR A 32 -5.43 11.62 -4.02
CA TYR A 32 -5.11 12.38 -2.82
C TYR A 32 -5.99 11.96 -1.63
N GLU A 33 -7.29 11.78 -1.84
CA GLU A 33 -8.24 11.36 -0.80
C GLU A 33 -7.90 9.96 -0.27
N LEU A 34 -7.60 9.00 -1.15
CA LEU A 34 -7.19 7.65 -0.75
C LEU A 34 -5.90 7.68 0.08
N GLY A 35 -4.87 8.39 -0.38
CA GLY A 35 -3.60 8.48 0.33
C GLY A 35 -3.72 9.19 1.67
N SER A 36 -4.56 10.23 1.73
CA SER A 36 -4.85 10.94 2.96
C SER A 36 -5.58 10.05 3.95
N SER A 37 -6.62 9.33 3.50
CA SER A 37 -7.37 8.39 4.34
C SER A 37 -6.45 7.33 4.98
N ILE A 38 -5.52 6.76 4.19
CA ILE A 38 -4.57 5.75 4.70
C ILE A 38 -3.69 6.33 5.81
N TYR A 39 -3.02 7.48 5.59
CA TYR A 39 -2.15 8.03 6.63
C TYR A 39 -2.90 8.59 7.83
N ILE A 40 -4.09 9.16 7.63
CA ILE A 40 -4.94 9.62 8.72
C ILE A 40 -5.30 8.42 9.61
N TYR A 41 -5.74 7.31 9.01
CA TYR A 41 -6.03 6.08 9.73
C TYR A 41 -4.81 5.61 10.54
N ILE A 42 -3.63 5.54 9.92
CA ILE A 42 -2.39 5.14 10.60
C ILE A 42 -2.08 6.05 11.80
N PHE A 43 -2.15 7.38 11.63
CA PHE A 43 -1.79 8.31 12.69
C PHE A 43 -2.82 8.39 13.80
N GLU A 44 -4.09 8.07 13.52
CA GLU A 44 -5.15 8.02 14.53
C GLU A 44 -5.11 6.71 15.34
N HIS A 45 -4.77 5.57 14.71
CA HIS A 45 -4.69 4.26 15.38
C HIS A 45 -3.33 3.98 16.01
N ASN A 46 -2.24 4.48 15.40
CA ASN A 46 -0.89 4.40 15.92
C ASN A 46 -0.16 5.76 15.80
N PRO A 47 -0.39 6.68 16.75
CA PRO A 47 0.20 8.03 16.71
C PRO A 47 1.73 8.06 16.68
N HIS A 48 2.40 7.00 17.16
CA HIS A 48 3.86 6.89 17.12
C HIS A 48 4.39 6.84 15.68
N CYS A 49 3.62 6.31 14.72
CA CYS A 49 4.00 6.31 13.31
C CYS A 49 4.22 7.71 12.75
N LYS A 50 3.52 8.73 13.27
CA LYS A 50 3.69 10.13 12.85
C LYS A 50 5.09 10.67 13.15
N GLN A 51 5.75 10.17 14.19
CA GLN A 51 7.10 10.59 14.58
C GLN A 51 8.17 10.19 13.55
N LEU A 52 7.88 9.18 12.71
CA LEU A 52 8.74 8.78 11.58
C LEU A 52 8.80 9.84 10.47
N PHE A 53 7.87 10.81 10.50
CA PHE A 53 7.75 11.88 9.52
C PHE A 53 7.96 13.26 10.16
N PRO A 54 9.18 13.64 10.59
CA PRO A 54 9.43 14.92 11.25
C PRO A 54 8.93 16.15 10.45
N SER A 55 9.00 16.08 9.13
CA SER A 55 8.50 17.14 8.23
C SER A 55 6.99 17.32 8.26
N ILE A 56 6.25 16.31 8.74
CA ILE A 56 4.79 16.35 8.96
C ILE A 56 4.51 16.61 10.45
N ALA A 57 5.22 15.94 11.36
CA ALA A 57 5.03 16.04 12.80
C ALA A 57 5.18 17.47 13.33
N LYS A 58 6.03 18.30 12.71
CA LYS A 58 6.23 19.72 13.06
C LYS A 58 4.95 20.57 13.02
N TYR A 59 3.91 20.12 12.32
CA TYR A 59 2.64 20.85 12.18
C TYR A 59 1.62 20.53 13.27
N GLY A 60 1.91 19.63 14.22
CA GLY A 60 0.94 19.25 15.25
C GLY A 60 -0.34 18.70 14.62
N ASP A 61 -1.50 19.16 15.05
CA ASP A 61 -2.80 18.68 14.57
C ASP A 61 -3.18 19.22 13.18
N ASP A 62 -2.58 20.34 12.76
CA ASP A 62 -2.81 20.98 11.45
C ASP A 62 -2.06 20.30 10.29
N TYR A 63 -1.42 19.16 10.55
CA TYR A 63 -0.61 18.45 9.56
C TYR A 63 -1.37 18.07 8.29
N LYS A 64 -2.70 17.88 8.39
CA LYS A 64 -3.57 17.49 7.26
C LYS A 64 -3.57 18.56 6.14
N ASP A 65 -3.31 19.82 6.48
CA ASP A 65 -3.26 20.94 5.54
C ASP A 65 -1.84 21.21 5.00
N SER A 66 -0.83 20.51 5.53
CA SER A 66 0.57 20.72 5.14
C SER A 66 0.89 20.18 3.75
N ARG A 67 1.77 20.88 3.03
CA ARG A 67 2.31 20.43 1.75
C ARG A 67 3.03 19.09 1.89
N GLU A 68 3.75 18.90 3.00
CA GLU A 68 4.53 17.71 3.31
C GLU A 68 3.65 16.48 3.48
N PHE A 69 2.51 16.62 4.17
CA PHE A 69 1.52 15.55 4.27
C PHE A 69 0.96 15.18 2.90
N ARG A 70 0.58 16.18 2.10
CA ARG A 70 0.09 15.96 0.73
C ARG A 70 1.08 15.21 -0.14
N ILE A 71 2.37 15.57 -0.08
CA ILE A 71 3.42 14.85 -0.82
C ILE A 71 3.54 13.39 -0.33
N GLN A 72 3.48 13.17 0.98
CA GLN A 72 3.63 11.83 1.54
C GLN A 72 2.44 10.92 1.21
N ALA A 73 1.21 11.44 1.28
CA ALA A 73 -0.01 10.76 0.85
C ALA A 73 0.09 10.31 -0.62
N LEU A 74 0.50 11.23 -1.51
CA LEU A 74 0.63 10.93 -2.93
C LEU A 74 1.73 9.90 -3.23
N ARG A 75 2.87 9.93 -2.52
CA ARG A 75 3.94 8.92 -2.69
C ARG A 75 3.45 7.51 -2.40
N PHE A 76 2.62 7.34 -1.38
CA PHE A 76 2.08 6.02 -1.04
C PHE A 76 1.13 5.52 -2.13
N VAL A 77 0.22 6.39 -2.59
CA VAL A 77 -0.73 6.03 -3.63
C VAL A 77 -0.06 5.78 -4.98
N GLN A 78 1.06 6.45 -5.28
CA GLN A 78 1.88 6.13 -6.45
C GLN A 78 2.34 4.66 -6.47
N THR A 79 2.70 4.08 -5.32
CA THR A 79 3.02 2.65 -5.23
C THR A 79 1.82 1.78 -5.60
N ILE A 80 0.63 2.11 -5.08
CA ILE A 80 -0.62 1.41 -5.43
C ILE A 80 -0.91 1.57 -6.93
N SER A 81 -0.73 2.77 -7.49
CA SER A 81 -0.92 3.03 -8.92
C SER A 81 0.01 2.16 -9.79
N GLN A 82 1.28 1.98 -9.38
CA GLN A 82 2.20 1.12 -10.11
C GLN A 82 1.74 -0.34 -10.10
N VAL A 83 1.18 -0.82 -8.98
CA VAL A 83 0.62 -2.16 -8.87
C VAL A 83 -0.58 -2.34 -9.80
N VAL A 84 -1.53 -1.40 -9.79
CA VAL A 84 -2.69 -1.46 -10.69
C VAL A 84 -2.28 -1.41 -12.17
N LYS A 85 -1.33 -0.52 -12.54
CA LYS A 85 -0.86 -0.37 -13.92
C LYS A 85 -0.12 -1.60 -14.44
N ASN A 86 0.54 -2.35 -13.56
CA ASN A 86 1.31 -3.54 -13.92
C ASN A 86 0.63 -4.84 -13.48
N ILE A 87 -0.69 -4.83 -13.24
CA ILE A 87 -1.44 -6.03 -12.80
C ILE A 87 -1.40 -7.20 -13.81
N TYR A 88 -1.02 -6.92 -15.07
CA TYR A 88 -0.78 -7.91 -16.13
C TYR A 88 0.68 -8.37 -16.23
N HIS A 89 1.60 -7.70 -15.52
CA HIS A 89 3.05 -7.91 -15.49
C HIS A 89 3.52 -8.11 -14.04
N MET A 90 2.89 -9.05 -13.34
CA MET A 90 3.12 -9.33 -11.91
C MET A 90 4.58 -9.69 -11.60
N ASP A 91 5.29 -10.28 -12.56
CA ASP A 91 6.72 -10.62 -12.50
C ASP A 91 7.62 -9.41 -12.19
N ARG A 92 7.19 -8.21 -12.61
CA ARG A 92 7.92 -6.96 -12.36
C ARG A 92 7.54 -6.29 -11.05
N LEU A 93 6.38 -6.65 -10.49
CA LEU A 93 5.87 -6.04 -9.26
C LEU A 93 6.56 -6.57 -8.02
N GLU A 94 6.91 -7.86 -8.00
CA GLU A 94 7.65 -8.47 -6.90
C GLU A 94 8.97 -7.72 -6.63
N SER A 95 9.82 -7.60 -7.65
CA SER A 95 11.11 -6.91 -7.51
C SER A 95 10.96 -5.42 -7.16
N TYR A 96 9.94 -4.75 -7.72
CA TYR A 96 9.61 -3.36 -7.40
C TYR A 96 9.24 -3.17 -5.93
N LEU A 97 8.29 -3.96 -5.43
CA LEU A 97 7.79 -3.88 -4.05
C LEU A 97 8.87 -4.31 -3.04
N TYR A 98 9.61 -5.38 -3.36
CA TYR A 98 10.77 -5.81 -2.58
C TYR A 98 11.81 -4.69 -2.46
N GLY A 99 12.14 -4.03 -3.57
CA GLY A 99 13.07 -2.90 -3.58
C GLY A 99 12.60 -1.73 -2.72
N ILE A 100 11.30 -1.43 -2.72
CA ILE A 100 10.74 -0.42 -1.80
C ILE A 100 10.94 -0.86 -0.35
N GLY A 101 10.72 -2.13 -0.04
CA GLY A 101 11.05 -2.72 1.26
C GLY A 101 12.49 -2.47 1.69
N GLN A 102 13.45 -2.71 0.80
CA GLN A 102 14.87 -2.44 1.05
C GLN A 102 15.11 -0.95 1.36
N LEU A 103 14.50 -0.05 0.60
CA LEU A 103 14.61 1.39 0.83
C LEU A 103 14.06 1.81 2.21
N HIS A 104 13.13 1.05 2.80
CA HIS A 104 12.62 1.32 4.15
C HIS A 104 13.62 0.97 5.26
N CYS A 105 14.65 0.16 4.98
CA CYS A 105 15.73 -0.14 5.95
C CYS A 105 16.42 1.14 6.45
N LYS A 106 16.52 2.16 5.58
CA LYS A 106 17.09 3.46 5.95
C LYS A 106 16.30 4.19 7.04
N TYR A 107 15.08 3.76 7.36
CA TYR A 107 14.27 4.35 8.42
C TYR A 107 14.30 3.55 9.73
N ALA A 108 14.99 2.40 9.78
CA ALA A 108 15.16 1.62 11.00
C ALA A 108 15.82 2.46 12.11
N HIS A 109 16.85 3.26 11.78
CA HIS A 109 17.50 4.16 12.73
C HIS A 109 16.60 5.29 13.26
N ARG A 110 15.46 5.55 12.60
CA ARG A 110 14.44 6.52 13.03
C ARG A 110 13.32 5.88 13.84
N GLY A 111 13.44 4.59 14.16
CA GLY A 111 12.46 3.85 14.94
C GLY A 111 11.35 3.22 14.10
N PHE A 112 11.54 3.03 12.78
CA PHE A 112 10.63 2.19 12.00
C PHE A 112 10.70 0.75 12.53
N LYS A 113 9.56 0.20 12.94
CA LYS A 113 9.46 -1.16 13.48
C LYS A 113 8.76 -2.09 12.50
N PRO A 114 9.10 -3.39 12.47
CA PRO A 114 8.44 -4.35 11.59
C PRO A 114 6.92 -4.45 11.79
N GLU A 115 6.43 -4.20 13.01
CA GLU A 115 4.99 -4.21 13.32
C GLU A 115 4.22 -3.15 12.52
N TYR A 116 4.85 -2.03 12.16
CA TYR A 116 4.19 -0.96 11.40
C TYR A 116 3.71 -1.42 10.02
N TRP A 117 4.33 -2.45 9.44
CA TRP A 117 3.83 -3.06 8.20
C TRP A 117 2.38 -3.56 8.34
N ASP A 118 1.97 -4.06 9.51
CA ASP A 118 0.59 -4.45 9.75
C ASP A 118 -0.34 -3.23 9.90
N ASP A 119 0.12 -2.13 10.51
CA ASP A 119 -0.63 -0.86 10.55
C ASP A 119 -0.88 -0.31 9.14
N PHE A 120 0.14 -0.35 8.26
CA PHE A 120 -0.01 0.05 6.86
C PHE A 120 -1.00 -0.84 6.11
N LYS A 121 -0.94 -2.16 6.35
CA LYS A 121 -1.87 -3.11 5.72
C LYS A 121 -3.31 -2.84 6.15
N ASP A 122 -3.54 -2.72 7.45
CA ASP A 122 -4.86 -2.49 8.03
C ASP A 122 -5.46 -1.17 7.51
N ALA A 123 -4.67 -0.09 7.50
CA ALA A 123 -5.08 1.19 6.94
C ALA A 123 -5.43 1.11 5.45
N MET A 124 -4.63 0.39 4.66
CA MET A 124 -4.94 0.17 3.24
C MET A 124 -6.24 -0.60 3.06
N GLU A 125 -6.42 -1.70 3.79
CA GLU A 125 -7.63 -2.52 3.72
C GLU A 125 -8.87 -1.71 4.10
N HIS A 126 -8.78 -0.92 5.18
CA HIS A 126 -9.85 -0.03 5.62
C HIS A 126 -10.20 1.02 4.56
N SER A 127 -9.24 1.85 4.14
CA SER A 127 -9.48 2.95 3.20
C SER A 127 -9.96 2.45 1.83
N LEU A 128 -9.43 1.31 1.34
CA LEU A 128 -9.89 0.72 0.08
C LEU A 128 -11.28 0.11 0.22
N THR A 129 -11.60 -0.52 1.35
CA THR A 129 -12.95 -1.04 1.62
C THR A 129 -13.98 0.09 1.63
N ASP A 130 -13.68 1.18 2.33
CA ASP A 130 -14.55 2.35 2.38
C ASP A 130 -14.74 2.96 1.00
N HIS A 131 -13.67 3.06 0.20
CA HIS A 131 -13.78 3.50 -1.18
C HIS A 131 -14.69 2.58 -2.01
N MET A 132 -14.50 1.25 -1.96
CA MET A 132 -15.36 0.30 -2.69
C MET A 132 -16.82 0.41 -2.25
N ASN A 133 -17.07 0.68 -0.96
CA ASN A 133 -18.42 0.88 -0.45
C ASN A 133 -19.04 2.22 -0.88
N SER A 134 -18.23 3.21 -1.22
CA SER A 134 -18.69 4.51 -1.74
C SER A 134 -19.09 4.50 -3.22
N LEU A 135 -18.64 3.50 -4.00
CA LEU A 135 -18.93 3.41 -5.43
C LEU A 135 -20.40 3.03 -5.68
N SER A 136 -21.16 3.91 -6.33
CA SER A 136 -22.60 3.70 -6.58
C SER A 136 -22.89 2.78 -7.78
N ASP A 137 -21.90 2.54 -8.65
CA ASP A 137 -22.05 1.78 -9.89
C ASP A 137 -21.89 0.25 -9.71
N LEU A 138 -21.50 -0.20 -8.51
CA LEU A 138 -21.35 -1.62 -8.19
C LEU A 138 -22.62 -2.20 -7.55
N ASP A 139 -23.07 -3.35 -8.02
CA ASP A 139 -24.03 -4.17 -7.28
C ASP A 139 -23.38 -4.78 -6.01
N ALA A 140 -24.19 -5.39 -5.14
CA ALA A 140 -23.71 -5.94 -3.87
C ALA A 140 -22.65 -7.05 -4.04
N GLN A 141 -22.78 -7.86 -5.08
CA GLN A 141 -21.84 -8.95 -5.36
C GLN A 141 -20.52 -8.40 -5.89
N GLN A 142 -20.58 -7.48 -6.87
CA GLN A 142 -19.42 -6.79 -7.42
C GLN A 142 -18.65 -6.03 -6.34
N ARG A 143 -19.36 -5.36 -5.43
CA ARG A 143 -18.77 -4.63 -4.30
C ARG A 143 -18.03 -5.56 -3.35
N SER A 144 -18.66 -6.66 -2.94
CA SER A 144 -18.04 -7.67 -2.08
C SER A 144 -16.78 -8.27 -2.71
N GLU A 145 -16.84 -8.58 -4.01
CA GLU A 145 -15.68 -9.05 -4.77
C GLU A 145 -14.58 -8.01 -4.86
N ALA A 146 -14.92 -6.76 -5.18
CA ALA A 146 -13.95 -5.67 -5.28
C ALA A 146 -13.23 -5.45 -3.93
N VAL A 147 -13.95 -5.47 -2.81
CA VAL A 147 -13.35 -5.40 -1.46
C VAL A 147 -12.38 -6.56 -1.24
N ALA A 148 -12.78 -7.79 -1.55
CA ALA A 148 -11.91 -8.96 -1.39
C ALA A 148 -10.64 -8.87 -2.25
N ILE A 149 -10.76 -8.36 -3.48
CA ILE A 149 -9.63 -8.19 -4.39
C ILE A 149 -8.68 -7.10 -3.89
N TRP A 150 -9.20 -5.95 -3.44
CA TRP A 150 -8.37 -4.87 -2.91
C TRP A 150 -7.66 -5.26 -1.61
N ARG A 151 -8.25 -6.11 -0.77
CA ARG A 151 -7.55 -6.74 0.37
C ARG A 151 -6.39 -7.63 -0.08
N LYS A 152 -6.57 -8.42 -1.15
CA LYS A 152 -5.45 -9.18 -1.74
C LYS A 152 -4.34 -8.27 -2.25
N VAL A 153 -4.69 -7.14 -2.89
CA VAL A 153 -3.70 -6.14 -3.34
C VAL A 153 -2.93 -5.55 -2.16
N ALA A 154 -3.61 -5.12 -1.10
CA ALA A 154 -2.95 -4.59 0.10
C ALA A 154 -2.00 -5.62 0.72
N HIS A 155 -2.45 -6.85 0.86
CA HIS A 155 -1.64 -7.93 1.40
C HIS A 155 -0.45 -8.28 0.47
N TYR A 156 -0.65 -8.33 -0.85
CA TYR A 156 0.43 -8.54 -1.83
C TYR A 156 1.52 -7.47 -1.71
N ILE A 157 1.12 -6.19 -1.66
CA ILE A 157 2.02 -5.05 -1.52
C ILE A 157 2.85 -5.16 -0.23
N ILE A 158 2.17 -5.35 0.90
CA ILE A 158 2.83 -5.34 2.20
C ILE A 158 3.71 -6.57 2.39
N SER A 159 3.31 -7.75 1.93
CA SER A 159 4.13 -8.97 2.05
C SER A 159 5.47 -8.81 1.32
N HIS A 160 5.45 -8.36 0.06
CA HIS A 160 6.68 -8.16 -0.72
C HIS A 160 7.56 -7.05 -0.15
N MET A 161 6.99 -5.92 0.27
CA MET A 161 7.74 -4.84 0.93
C MET A 161 8.34 -5.30 2.27
N ARG A 162 7.60 -6.07 3.07
CA ARG A 162 8.07 -6.61 4.35
C ARG A 162 9.23 -7.59 4.14
N THR A 163 9.13 -8.48 3.16
CA THR A 163 10.21 -9.40 2.78
C THR A 163 11.47 -8.64 2.38
N GLY A 164 11.36 -7.66 1.48
CA GLY A 164 12.48 -6.81 1.08
C GLY A 164 13.12 -6.05 2.24
N TYR A 165 12.32 -5.57 3.19
CA TYR A 165 12.82 -4.92 4.39
C TYR A 165 13.64 -5.86 5.27
N PHE A 166 13.13 -7.06 5.59
CA PHE A 166 13.85 -8.01 6.44
C PHE A 166 15.13 -8.54 5.80
N ASP A 167 15.12 -8.80 4.50
CA ASP A 167 16.32 -9.21 3.78
C ASP A 167 17.32 -8.05 3.68
N GLY A 168 16.84 -6.83 3.46
CA GLY A 168 17.68 -5.63 3.49
C GLY A 168 18.38 -5.41 4.83
N LEU A 169 17.71 -5.66 5.97
CA LEU A 169 18.34 -5.62 7.29
C LEU A 169 19.46 -6.67 7.46
N LYS A 170 19.39 -7.78 6.72
CA LYS A 170 20.42 -8.83 6.69
C LYS A 170 21.46 -8.61 5.59
N SER A 171 21.40 -7.48 4.87
CA SER A 171 22.23 -7.22 3.68
C SER A 171 22.07 -8.28 2.57
N ILE A 172 20.90 -8.92 2.50
CA ILE A 172 20.53 -9.87 1.44
C ILE A 172 19.83 -9.08 0.34
N ASN A 173 20.19 -9.37 -0.92
CA ASN A 173 19.48 -8.80 -2.06
C ASN A 173 19.12 -9.88 -3.08
N ASN A 174 17.82 -10.21 -3.13
CA ASN A 174 17.28 -11.23 -4.02
C ASN A 174 16.86 -10.69 -5.39
N HIS A 175 16.88 -9.36 -5.58
CA HIS A 175 16.52 -8.70 -6.85
C HIS A 175 17.53 -7.60 -7.21
N PRO A 176 17.63 -7.17 -8.48
CA PRO A 176 18.41 -5.98 -8.81
C PRO A 176 17.92 -4.75 -8.01
N PRO A 177 18.82 -3.84 -7.59
CA PRO A 177 18.41 -2.60 -6.93
C PRO A 177 17.43 -1.81 -7.80
N LEU A 178 16.48 -1.11 -7.17
CA LEU A 178 15.69 -0.09 -7.86
C LEU A 178 16.64 1.01 -8.35
N THR A 179 16.81 1.10 -9.66
CA THR A 179 17.54 2.19 -10.34
C THR A 179 16.71 3.46 -10.40
#